data_AF-A0A7Y8HE66-F1
#
_entry.id   AF-A0A7Y8HE66-F1
#
_cell.length_a   1.000
_cell.length_b   1.000
_cell.length_c   1.000
_cell.angle_alpha   90.00
_cell.angle_beta   90.00
_cell.angle_gamma   90.00
#
_symmetry.space_group_name_H-M   'P 1'
#
loop_
_entity.id
_entity.type
_entity.pdbx_description
1 polymer ?
#
loop_
_entity_poly.entity_id
_entity_poly.type
_entity_poly.pdbx_seq_one_letter_code
_entity_poly.pdbx_strand_id
1 'polypeptide(L)'
;MPRQARIDLPGQLYHVIARGIERRKIFRDETDYESFLTRLEECLKKTGARCLAYSLLGNHFHLLILREERPLAELMRRLMTGYAVRFNLRHRRSGHLFQNRYKAILCEFDAYLLELAAYIHLNPLRAGIVEDLFSLRKYRWCGHGAIMGEWEAPFLSQEDILAQFGKHLRTARRRYERFIRERVGKYKRGEL
;
A
#
# COMPACT_ATOMS: atom_id res chain seq x y z
N MET A 1 16.35 21.98 10.39
CA MET A 1 17.41 21.16 9.76
C MET A 1 17.17 21.05 8.26
N PRO A 2 18.16 21.39 7.41
CA PRO A 2 18.08 21.13 5.99
C PRO A 2 17.98 19.61 5.80
N ARG A 3 16.98 19.14 5.06
CA ARG A 3 16.76 17.70 4.88
C ARG A 3 17.60 17.21 3.71
N GLN A 4 18.18 16.03 3.88
CA GLN A 4 18.75 15.25 2.79
C GLN A 4 17.69 15.06 1.69
N ALA A 5 18.07 15.35 0.45
CA ALA A 5 17.20 15.11 -0.70
C ALA A 5 16.83 13.62 -0.73
N ARG A 6 15.56 13.33 -1.03
CA ARG A 6 15.17 11.93 -1.24
C ARG A 6 15.83 11.47 -2.53
N ILE A 7 16.45 10.30 -2.50
CA ILE A 7 16.81 9.59 -3.72
C ILE A 7 15.48 9.34 -4.45
N ASP A 8 15.31 10.01 -5.59
CA ASP A 8 14.13 9.95 -6.43
C ASP A 8 14.62 9.67 -7.85
N LEU A 9 14.83 8.39 -8.14
CA LEU A 9 15.29 7.88 -9.44
C LEU A 9 14.15 7.16 -10.19
N PRO A 10 13.99 7.39 -11.51
CA PRO A 10 13.06 6.64 -12.35
C PRO A 10 13.35 5.13 -12.34
N GLY A 11 12.33 4.31 -12.55
CA GLY A 11 12.43 2.85 -12.61
C GLY A 11 12.71 2.17 -11.26
N GLN A 12 12.58 2.90 -10.15
CA GLN A 12 12.88 2.38 -8.82
C GLN A 12 11.61 2.11 -8.00
N LEU A 13 11.73 1.13 -7.10
CA LEU A 13 10.68 0.78 -6.15
C LEU A 13 10.82 1.56 -4.85
N TYR A 14 9.68 1.97 -4.31
CA TYR A 14 9.62 2.68 -3.04
C TYR A 14 8.58 2.05 -2.13
N HIS A 15 9.01 1.66 -0.92
CA HIS A 15 8.10 1.42 0.18
C HIS A 15 7.66 2.75 0.78
N VAL A 16 6.41 3.11 0.55
CA VAL A 16 5.82 4.34 1.02
C VAL A 16 4.99 4.08 2.27
N ILE A 17 5.19 4.90 3.30
CA ILE A 17 4.44 4.82 4.55
C ILE A 17 3.99 6.22 4.95
N ALA A 18 2.71 6.40 5.31
CA ALA A 18 2.26 7.62 5.97
C ALA A 18 1.25 7.33 7.07
N ARG A 19 1.30 8.12 8.14
CA ARG A 19 0.55 7.93 9.38
C ARG A 19 -0.19 9.21 9.78
N GLY A 20 -1.37 9.04 10.38
CA GLY A 20 -2.16 10.11 10.96
C GLY A 20 -1.45 10.82 12.10
N ILE A 21 -1.71 12.11 12.25
CA ILE A 21 -1.21 12.88 13.39
C ILE A 21 -1.68 12.24 14.70
N GLU A 22 -0.81 12.18 15.70
CA GLU A 22 -1.06 11.50 16.99
C GLU A 22 -1.53 10.04 16.84
N ARG A 23 -1.16 9.36 15.75
CA ARG A 23 -1.62 8.01 15.42
C ARG A 23 -3.15 7.88 15.34
N ARG A 24 -3.87 8.99 15.14
CA ARG A 24 -5.33 8.99 14.98
C ARG A 24 -5.74 8.29 13.69
N LYS A 25 -6.96 7.76 13.69
CA LYS A 25 -7.55 7.15 12.49
C LYS A 25 -7.60 8.17 11.36
N ILE A 26 -7.00 7.80 10.24
CA ILE A 26 -7.12 8.51 8.96
C ILE A 26 -8.16 7.83 8.07
N PHE A 27 -8.62 6.63 8.43
CA PHE A 27 -9.75 5.94 7.85
C PHE A 27 -10.74 5.60 8.97
N ARG A 28 -11.92 6.21 8.98
CA ARG A 28 -12.91 6.03 10.06
C ARG A 28 -13.98 4.99 9.71
N ASP A 29 -14.28 4.85 8.42
CA ASP A 29 -15.27 3.96 7.86
C ASP A 29 -14.90 3.61 6.40
N GLU A 30 -15.71 2.76 5.76
CA GLU A 30 -15.48 2.26 4.40
C GLU A 30 -15.37 3.39 3.36
N THR A 31 -16.20 4.44 3.47
CA THR A 31 -16.16 5.58 2.55
C THR A 31 -14.81 6.30 2.58
N ASP A 32 -14.14 6.37 3.73
CA ASP A 32 -12.79 6.93 3.82
C ASP A 32 -11.76 6.06 3.09
N TYR A 33 -11.90 4.73 3.16
CA TYR A 33 -11.01 3.80 2.45
C TYR A 33 -11.23 3.86 0.94
N GLU A 34 -12.48 3.81 0.49
CA GLU A 34 -12.86 3.92 -0.92
C GLU A 34 -12.38 5.24 -1.51
N SER A 35 -12.64 6.35 -0.81
CA SER A 35 -12.19 7.66 -1.25
C SER A 35 -10.67 7.75 -1.39
N PHE A 36 -9.90 7.00 -0.61
CA PHE A 36 -8.45 6.96 -0.76
C PHE A 36 -8.04 6.13 -1.96
N LEU A 37 -8.62 4.94 -2.15
CA LEU A 37 -8.28 4.05 -3.27
C LEU A 37 -8.65 4.66 -4.63
N THR A 38 -9.85 5.24 -4.77
CA THR A 38 -10.24 5.98 -5.98
C THR A 38 -9.22 7.07 -6.30
N ARG A 39 -8.79 7.80 -5.28
CA ARG A 39 -7.85 8.89 -5.44
C ARG A 39 -6.43 8.40 -5.75
N LEU A 40 -6.01 7.28 -5.17
CA LEU A 40 -4.74 6.62 -5.48
C LEU A 40 -4.71 6.22 -6.95
N GLU A 41 -5.76 5.57 -7.46
CA GLU A 41 -5.91 5.20 -8.86
C GLU A 41 -5.79 6.40 -9.80
N GLU A 42 -6.52 7.49 -9.52
CA GLU A 42 -6.41 8.74 -10.31
C GLU A 42 -4.98 9.31 -10.32
N CYS A 43 -4.28 9.24 -9.18
CA CYS A 43 -2.91 9.74 -9.07
C CYS A 43 -1.91 8.86 -9.82
N LEU A 44 -2.08 7.55 -9.77
CA LEU A 44 -1.27 6.58 -10.53
C LEU A 44 -1.42 6.86 -12.03
N LYS A 45 -2.66 6.95 -12.54
CA LYS A 45 -2.94 7.29 -13.96
C LYS A 45 -2.30 8.62 -14.39
N LYS A 46 -2.38 9.66 -13.55
CA LYS A 46 -1.81 10.99 -13.86
C LYS A 46 -0.29 11.05 -13.85
N THR A 47 0.37 10.12 -13.14
CA THR A 47 1.82 10.15 -12.96
C THR A 47 2.55 9.03 -13.71
N GLY A 48 1.81 8.03 -14.21
CA GLY A 48 2.36 6.83 -14.84
C GLY A 48 2.97 5.84 -13.85
N ALA A 49 3.02 6.16 -12.54
CA ALA A 49 3.54 5.24 -11.54
C ALA A 49 2.63 4.02 -11.38
N ARG A 50 3.22 2.88 -10.99
CA ARG A 50 2.52 1.62 -10.75
C ARG A 50 2.50 1.26 -9.28
N CYS A 51 1.40 0.70 -8.81
CA CYS A 51 1.27 0.20 -7.44
C CYS A 51 1.32 -1.33 -7.46
N LEU A 52 2.30 -1.92 -6.78
CA LEU A 52 2.51 -3.37 -6.79
C LEU A 52 1.91 -4.05 -5.55
N ALA A 53 1.78 -3.32 -4.45
CA ALA A 53 1.18 -3.80 -3.20
C ALA A 53 0.64 -2.62 -2.39
N TYR A 54 -0.43 -2.85 -1.62
CA TYR A 54 -0.94 -1.85 -0.68
C TYR A 54 -1.56 -2.49 0.56
N SER A 55 -1.56 -1.74 1.65
CA SER A 55 -2.34 -2.04 2.85
C SER A 55 -2.74 -0.74 3.54
N LEU A 56 -4.04 -0.50 3.63
CA LEU A 56 -4.63 0.61 4.38
C LEU A 56 -5.09 0.06 5.73
N LEU A 57 -4.56 0.64 6.80
CA LEU A 57 -4.88 0.30 8.18
C LEU A 57 -5.79 1.39 8.74
N GLY A 58 -6.07 1.46 10.04
CA GLY A 58 -6.95 2.51 10.58
C GLY A 58 -6.28 3.90 10.59
N ASN A 59 -5.00 3.96 10.97
CA ASN A 59 -4.27 5.22 11.22
C ASN A 59 -3.04 5.41 10.32
N HIS A 60 -2.73 4.48 9.43
CA HIS A 60 -1.64 4.61 8.47
C HIS A 60 -1.89 3.73 7.25
N PHE A 61 -1.05 3.90 6.24
CA PHE A 61 -1.04 3.05 5.07
C PHE A 61 0.39 2.70 4.65
N HIS A 62 0.51 1.60 3.94
CA HIS A 62 1.72 1.16 3.24
C HIS A 62 1.41 0.98 1.75
N LEU A 63 2.27 1.51 0.89
CA LEU A 63 2.22 1.29 -0.56
C LEU A 63 3.59 0.81 -1.03
N LEU A 64 3.59 -0.06 -2.04
CA LEU A 64 4.77 -0.38 -2.83
C LEU A 64 4.57 0.24 -4.20
N ILE A 65 5.33 1.30 -4.48
CA ILE A 65 5.19 2.09 -5.70
C ILE A 65 6.42 1.90 -6.55
N LEU A 66 6.20 1.46 -7.78
CA LEU A 66 7.20 1.59 -8.83
C LEU A 66 7.03 2.96 -9.46
N ARG A 67 8.06 3.79 -9.31
CA ARG A 67 8.11 5.07 -9.98
C ARG A 67 8.60 4.87 -11.40
N GLU A 68 7.84 5.36 -12.37
CA GLU A 68 8.27 5.47 -13.77
C GLU A 68 8.93 6.86 -13.99
N GLU A 69 8.43 7.67 -14.92
CA GLU A 69 9.06 8.94 -15.30
C GLU A 69 8.90 10.04 -14.24
N ARG A 70 7.67 10.26 -13.76
CA ARG A 70 7.39 11.40 -12.87
C ARG A 70 7.88 11.17 -11.44
N PRO A 71 8.34 12.23 -10.73
CA PRO A 71 8.79 12.12 -9.35
C PRO A 71 7.75 11.51 -8.42
N LEU A 72 8.18 10.62 -7.50
CA LEU A 72 7.27 10.05 -6.49
C LEU A 72 6.62 11.14 -5.63
N ALA A 73 7.34 12.24 -5.41
CA ALA A 73 6.83 13.41 -4.69
C ALA A 73 5.59 14.03 -5.35
N GLU A 74 5.46 13.98 -6.68
CA GLU A 74 4.27 14.48 -7.36
C GLU A 74 3.05 13.62 -7.04
N LEU A 75 3.18 12.28 -7.15
CA LEU A 75 2.12 11.33 -6.82
C LEU A 75 1.67 11.52 -5.37
N MET A 76 2.62 11.52 -4.43
CA MET A 76 2.30 11.56 -3.00
C MET A 76 1.75 12.91 -2.55
N ARG A 77 2.24 14.02 -3.11
CA ARG A 77 1.68 15.35 -2.85
C ARG A 77 0.24 15.43 -3.32
N ARG A 78 -0.06 14.94 -4.53
CA ARG A 78 -1.44 14.89 -5.02
C ARG A 78 -2.25 14.04 -4.06
N LEU A 79 -1.88 12.76 -3.86
CA LEU A 79 -2.60 11.76 -3.05
C LEU A 79 -2.95 12.27 -1.66
N MET A 80 -1.93 12.62 -0.87
CA MET A 80 -2.11 12.96 0.54
C MET A 80 -2.86 14.28 0.73
N THR A 81 -2.53 15.31 -0.04
CA THR A 81 -3.16 16.63 0.14
C THR A 81 -4.65 16.55 -0.18
N GLY A 82 -5.04 15.98 -1.33
CA GLY A 82 -6.46 15.93 -1.65
C GLY A 82 -7.25 14.95 -0.80
N TYR A 83 -6.63 13.86 -0.32
CA TYR A 83 -7.28 13.01 0.66
C TYR A 83 -7.53 13.75 1.98
N ALA A 84 -6.52 14.47 2.49
CA ALA A 84 -6.65 15.24 3.73
C ALA A 84 -7.74 16.32 3.63
N VAL A 85 -7.84 17.03 2.50
CA VAL A 85 -8.89 18.02 2.27
C VAL A 85 -10.27 17.37 2.31
N ARG A 86 -10.49 16.30 1.54
CA ARG A 86 -11.79 15.61 1.50
C ARG A 86 -12.17 15.02 2.86
N PHE A 87 -11.23 14.38 3.55
CA PHE A 87 -11.43 13.84 4.88
C PHE A 87 -11.82 14.94 5.88
N ASN A 88 -11.11 16.07 5.87
CA ASN A 88 -11.40 17.18 6.77
C ASN A 88 -12.78 17.78 6.52
N LEU A 89 -13.17 17.98 5.26
CA LEU A 89 -14.50 18.45 4.90
C LEU A 89 -15.60 17.48 5.38
N ARG A 90 -15.45 16.18 5.09
CA ARG A 90 -16.42 15.14 5.46
C ARG A 90 -16.62 15.04 6.97
N HIS A 91 -15.52 15.11 7.72
CA HIS A 91 -15.51 14.93 9.18
C HIS A 91 -15.60 16.25 9.96
N ARG A 92 -15.87 17.38 9.27
CA ARG A 92 -15.91 18.74 9.85
C ARG A 92 -14.67 19.05 10.71
N ARG A 93 -13.50 18.64 10.24
CA ARG A 93 -12.20 18.86 10.90
C ARG A 93 -11.46 20.01 10.22
N SER A 94 -10.57 20.62 10.99
CA SER A 94 -9.54 21.53 10.51
C SER A 94 -8.15 21.02 10.90
N GLY A 95 -7.11 21.53 10.23
CA GLY A 95 -5.71 21.20 10.52
C GLY A 95 -5.16 19.97 9.79
N HIS A 96 -3.97 19.55 10.21
CA HIS A 96 -3.25 18.45 9.56
C HIS A 96 -3.89 17.09 9.85
N LEU A 97 -4.07 16.29 8.79
CA LEU A 97 -4.48 14.89 8.93
C LEU A 97 -3.29 13.96 9.20
N PHE A 98 -2.19 14.17 8.48
CA PHE A 98 -0.98 13.36 8.55
C PHE A 98 0.05 13.97 9.50
N GLN A 99 0.77 13.12 10.23
CA GLN A 99 1.79 13.55 11.20
C GLN A 99 2.95 14.28 10.53
N ASN A 100 3.40 13.78 9.38
CA ASN A 100 4.54 14.26 8.63
C ASN A 100 4.33 13.97 7.14
N ARG A 101 5.29 14.38 6.31
CA ARG A 101 5.41 13.82 4.95
C ARG A 101 5.55 12.30 5.03
N TYR A 102 5.11 11.61 3.98
CA TYR A 102 5.34 10.17 3.81
C TYR A 102 6.82 9.80 3.97
N LYS A 103 7.11 8.64 4.55
CA LYS A 103 8.40 7.95 4.44
C LYS A 103 8.45 7.25 3.09
N ALA A 104 9.60 7.28 2.42
CA ALA A 104 9.86 6.50 1.21
C ALA A 104 11.21 5.82 1.37
N ILE A 105 11.22 4.50 1.32
CA ILE A 105 12.41 3.67 1.42
C ILE A 105 12.65 3.11 0.02
N LEU A 106 13.83 3.34 -0.55
CA LEU A 106 14.24 2.75 -1.83
C LEU A 106 14.37 1.23 -1.66
N CYS A 107 13.87 0.46 -2.62
CA CYS A 107 13.87 -0.99 -2.57
C CYS A 107 14.45 -1.56 -3.87
N GLU A 108 15.21 -2.64 -3.74
CA GLU A 108 15.72 -3.38 -4.91
C GLU A 108 14.62 -4.27 -5.51
N PHE A 109 14.72 -4.52 -6.81
CA PHE A 109 13.73 -5.25 -7.60
C PHE A 109 13.81 -6.78 -7.48
N ASP A 110 14.73 -7.29 -6.67
CA ASP A 110 15.10 -8.70 -6.59
C ASP A 110 14.23 -9.49 -5.58
N ALA A 111 14.77 -10.55 -4.97
CA ALA A 111 14.09 -11.33 -3.94
C ALA A 111 13.50 -10.47 -2.80
N TYR A 112 14.04 -9.28 -2.55
CA TYR A 112 13.53 -8.34 -1.56
C TYR A 112 12.14 -7.78 -1.93
N LEU A 113 11.82 -7.66 -3.22
CA LEU A 113 10.51 -7.20 -3.71
C LEU A 113 9.37 -8.08 -3.16
N LEU A 114 9.51 -9.40 -3.26
CA LEU A 114 8.47 -10.34 -2.85
C LEU A 114 8.30 -10.38 -1.34
N GLU A 115 9.41 -10.33 -0.59
CA GLU A 115 9.39 -10.25 0.87
C GLU A 115 8.66 -8.98 1.34
N LEU A 116 8.95 -7.85 0.69
CA LEU A 116 8.30 -6.58 1.00
C LEU A 116 6.82 -6.56 0.63
N ALA A 117 6.44 -7.11 -0.53
CA ALA A 117 5.04 -7.25 -0.90
C ALA A 117 4.28 -8.12 0.11
N ALA A 118 4.87 -9.24 0.55
CA ALA A 118 4.31 -10.06 1.62
C ALA A 118 4.22 -9.32 2.95
N TYR A 119 5.26 -8.58 3.34
CA TYR A 119 5.27 -7.75 4.53
C TYR A 119 4.09 -6.76 4.52
N ILE A 120 3.88 -6.06 3.39
CA ILE A 120 2.77 -5.11 3.23
C ILE A 120 1.43 -5.83 3.34
N HIS A 121 1.26 -6.95 2.64
CA HIS A 121 0.00 -7.67 2.62
C HIS A 121 -0.35 -8.34 3.95
N LEU A 122 0.64 -8.71 4.75
CA LEU A 122 0.45 -9.27 6.09
C LEU A 122 0.20 -8.21 7.17
N ASN A 123 0.27 -6.91 6.85
CA ASN A 123 0.05 -5.85 7.84
C ASN A 123 -1.30 -5.92 8.56
N PRO A 124 -2.46 -6.16 7.91
CA PRO A 124 -3.73 -6.26 8.62
C PRO A 124 -3.72 -7.38 9.67
N LEU A 125 -3.08 -8.51 9.36
CA LEU A 125 -2.93 -9.64 10.27
C LEU A 125 -2.01 -9.29 11.46
N ARG A 126 -0.88 -8.63 11.18
CA ARG A 126 0.08 -8.17 12.21
C ARG A 126 -0.50 -7.07 13.12
N ALA A 127 -1.38 -6.26 12.57
CA ALA A 127 -2.12 -5.21 13.27
C ALA A 127 -3.25 -5.77 14.14
N GLY A 128 -3.59 -7.05 14.01
CA GLY A 128 -4.78 -7.63 14.64
C GLY A 128 -6.10 -7.10 14.10
N ILE A 129 -6.10 -6.54 12.88
CA ILE A 129 -7.35 -6.09 12.20
C ILE A 129 -8.10 -7.30 11.64
N VAL A 130 -7.36 -8.33 11.22
CA VAL A 130 -7.89 -9.64 10.82
C VAL A 130 -7.18 -10.72 11.60
N GLU A 131 -7.84 -11.87 11.80
CA GLU A 131 -7.34 -12.93 12.68
C GLU A 131 -6.53 -14.00 11.93
N ASP A 132 -6.84 -14.21 10.65
CA ASP A 132 -6.28 -15.28 9.83
C ASP A 132 -6.16 -14.90 8.34
N LEU A 133 -5.60 -15.81 7.53
CA LEU A 133 -5.44 -15.62 6.08
C LEU A 133 -6.77 -15.60 5.31
N PHE A 134 -7.80 -16.26 5.81
CA PHE A 134 -9.11 -16.28 5.16
C PHE A 134 -9.78 -14.90 5.26
N SER A 135 -9.73 -14.29 6.44
CA SER A 135 -10.18 -12.94 6.74
C SER A 135 -9.31 -11.91 6.03
N LEU A 136 -7.98 -12.13 5.95
CA LEU A 136 -7.08 -11.29 5.17
C LEU A 136 -7.45 -11.26 3.69
N ARG A 137 -7.80 -12.42 3.12
CA ARG A 137 -8.22 -12.54 1.73
C ARG A 137 -9.50 -11.75 1.43
N LYS A 138 -10.36 -11.54 2.43
CA LYS A 138 -11.59 -10.73 2.32
C LYS A 138 -11.41 -9.25 2.68
N TYR A 139 -10.26 -8.86 3.24
CA TYR A 139 -10.01 -7.49 3.67
C TYR A 139 -9.68 -6.59 2.47
N ARG A 140 -10.71 -5.92 1.94
CA ARG A 140 -10.67 -5.09 0.71
C ARG A 140 -9.65 -3.95 0.75
N TRP A 141 -9.23 -3.54 1.94
CA TRP A 141 -8.27 -2.46 2.13
C TRP A 141 -6.81 -2.95 2.11
N CYS A 142 -6.57 -4.14 1.57
CA CYS A 142 -5.26 -4.72 1.32
C CYS A 142 -5.20 -5.39 -0.05
N GLY A 143 -4.07 -5.28 -0.75
CA GLY A 143 -3.90 -5.84 -2.09
C GLY A 143 -3.90 -7.38 -2.15
N HIS A 144 -3.85 -8.08 -1.00
CA HIS A 144 -3.78 -9.54 -0.97
C HIS A 144 -4.96 -10.21 -1.68
N GLY A 145 -6.20 -9.83 -1.35
CA GLY A 145 -7.39 -10.44 -1.95
C GLY A 145 -7.52 -10.15 -3.45
N ALA A 146 -7.09 -8.96 -3.89
CA ALA A 146 -7.01 -8.63 -5.31
C ALA A 146 -6.05 -9.59 -6.06
N ILE A 147 -4.84 -9.79 -5.54
CA ILE A 147 -3.88 -10.76 -6.14
C ILE A 147 -4.48 -12.17 -6.18
N MET A 148 -5.22 -12.56 -5.15
CA MET A 148 -5.90 -13.86 -5.08
C MET A 148 -7.12 -13.98 -6.00
N GLY A 149 -7.58 -12.87 -6.60
CA GLY A 149 -8.72 -12.83 -7.53
C GLY A 149 -10.08 -12.74 -6.86
N GLU A 150 -10.15 -12.25 -5.63
CA GLU A 150 -11.42 -12.02 -4.92
C GLU A 150 -12.19 -10.82 -5.46
N TRP A 151 -11.47 -9.84 -6.02
CA TRP A 151 -12.02 -8.68 -6.69
C TRP A 151 -11.02 -8.11 -7.69
N GLU A 152 -11.51 -7.27 -8.60
CA GLU A 152 -10.67 -6.52 -9.52
C GLU A 152 -10.13 -5.24 -8.87
N ALA A 153 -8.85 -4.98 -9.06
CA ALA A 153 -8.20 -3.74 -8.64
C ALA A 153 -7.32 -3.25 -9.81
N PRO A 154 -7.88 -2.55 -10.81
CA PRO A 154 -7.15 -2.17 -12.02
C PRO A 154 -5.92 -1.28 -11.78
N PHE A 155 -5.86 -0.59 -10.65
CA PHE A 155 -4.73 0.23 -10.24
C PHE A 155 -3.56 -0.58 -9.65
N LEU A 156 -3.80 -1.84 -9.29
CA LEU A 156 -2.81 -2.75 -8.71
C LEU A 156 -2.19 -3.57 -9.85
N SER A 157 -0.88 -3.46 -10.01
CA SER A 157 -0.10 -4.23 -10.99
C SER A 157 0.15 -5.66 -10.47
N GLN A 158 -0.91 -6.47 -10.49
CA GLN A 158 -0.90 -7.84 -9.99
C GLN A 158 0.04 -8.74 -10.79
N GLU A 159 0.17 -8.44 -12.09
CA GLU A 159 0.98 -9.18 -13.05
C GLU A 159 2.46 -9.16 -12.67
N ASP A 160 2.97 -8.01 -12.20
CA ASP A 160 4.37 -7.87 -11.78
C ASP A 160 4.70 -8.81 -10.62
N ILE A 161 3.77 -8.98 -9.67
CA ILE A 161 3.93 -9.89 -8.54
C ILE A 161 3.74 -11.34 -8.99
N LEU A 162 2.65 -11.64 -9.70
CA LEU A 162 2.29 -13.02 -10.08
C LEU A 162 3.26 -13.63 -11.09
N ALA A 163 3.89 -12.82 -11.95
CA ALA A 163 4.91 -13.27 -12.90
C ALA A 163 6.10 -13.94 -12.19
N GLN A 164 6.43 -13.52 -10.96
CA GLN A 164 7.50 -14.13 -10.15
C GLN A 164 7.14 -15.53 -9.64
N PHE A 165 5.86 -15.92 -9.69
CA PHE A 165 5.39 -17.23 -9.22
C PHE A 165 5.07 -18.20 -10.36
N GLY A 166 5.08 -17.74 -11.62
CA GLY A 166 4.98 -18.58 -12.81
C GLY A 166 4.08 -17.99 -13.91
N LYS A 167 4.16 -18.58 -15.10
CA LYS A 167 3.47 -18.09 -16.31
C LYS A 167 1.95 -18.31 -16.31
N HIS A 168 1.47 -19.31 -15.58
CA HIS A 168 0.04 -19.65 -15.54
C HIS A 168 -0.62 -19.09 -14.28
N LEU A 169 -1.63 -18.22 -14.47
CA LEU A 169 -2.30 -17.46 -13.41
C LEU A 169 -2.73 -18.33 -12.21
N ARG A 170 -3.40 -19.46 -12.47
CA ARG A 170 -3.87 -20.36 -11.40
C ARG A 170 -2.73 -20.93 -10.56
N THR A 171 -1.63 -21.30 -11.21
CA THR A 171 -0.43 -21.84 -10.54
C THR A 171 0.32 -20.75 -9.79
N ALA A 172 0.44 -19.56 -10.38
CA ALA A 172 1.06 -18.39 -9.76
C ALA A 172 0.35 -17.99 -8.46
N ARG A 173 -0.98 -17.88 -8.48
CA ARG A 173 -1.78 -17.59 -7.28
C ARG A 173 -1.59 -18.62 -6.17
N ARG A 174 -1.60 -19.93 -6.50
CA ARG A 174 -1.36 -21.00 -5.51
C ARG A 174 0.02 -20.91 -4.87
N ARG A 175 1.05 -20.61 -5.66
CA ARG A 175 2.43 -20.45 -5.17
C ARG A 175 2.59 -19.18 -4.34
N TYR A 176 1.96 -18.08 -4.76
CA TYR A 176 1.91 -16.83 -4.00
C TYR A 176 1.21 -17.01 -2.65
N GLU A 177 0.07 -17.71 -2.61
CA GLU A 177 -0.65 -18.00 -1.36
C GLU A 177 0.20 -18.84 -0.38
N ARG A 178 0.91 -19.84 -0.90
CA ARG A 178 1.88 -20.63 -0.13
C ARG A 178 3.00 -19.75 0.43
N PHE A 179 3.57 -18.90 -0.41
CA PHE A 179 4.61 -17.94 -0.03
C PHE A 179 4.15 -17.00 1.10
N ILE A 180 2.92 -16.49 1.04
CA ILE A 180 2.34 -15.67 2.11
C ILE A 180 2.17 -16.48 3.39
N ARG A 181 1.66 -17.72 3.29
CA ARG A 181 1.44 -18.60 4.44
C ARG A 181 2.71 -18.90 5.22
N GLU A 182 3.81 -19.19 4.53
CA GLU A 182 5.12 -19.43 5.14
C GLU A 182 5.66 -18.20 5.91
N ARG A 183 5.16 -17.00 5.62
CA ARG A 183 5.61 -15.74 6.22
C ARG A 183 4.74 -15.22 7.36
N VAL A 184 3.57 -15.82 7.61
CA VAL A 184 2.68 -15.40 8.71
C VAL A 184 3.42 -15.40 10.07
N GLY A 185 4.26 -16.41 10.32
CA GLY A 185 5.04 -16.52 11.56
C GLY A 185 6.34 -15.72 11.59
N LYS A 186 6.79 -15.18 10.46
CA LYS A 186 8.05 -14.43 10.34
C LYS A 186 7.94 -13.01 10.91
N TYR A 187 6.74 -12.44 10.86
CA TYR A 187 6.50 -11.05 11.25
C TYR A 187 5.69 -10.97 12.54
N LYS A 188 6.31 -10.50 13.63
CA LYS A 188 5.66 -10.42 14.95
C LYS A 188 4.47 -9.44 14.92
N ARG A 189 3.40 -9.77 15.67
CA ARG A 189 2.30 -8.85 15.96
C ARG A 189 2.82 -7.65 16.76
N GLY A 190 2.34 -6.44 16.45
CA GLY A 190 2.65 -5.22 17.21
C GLY A 190 3.81 -4.36 16.70
N GLU A 191 4.57 -4.82 15.70
CA GLU A 191 5.63 -4.02 15.06
C GLU A 191 5.06 -3.17 13.90
N LEU A 192 4.25 -2.15 14.21
CA LEU A 192 3.69 -1.22 13.21
C LEU A 192 3.98 0.25 13.48
#